data_AF-A0A067N5J8-F1
#
_entry.id   AF-A0A067N5J8-F1
#
_cell.length_a   1.000
_cell.length_b   1.000
_cell.length_c   1.000
_cell.angle_alpha   90.00
_cell.angle_beta   90.00
_cell.angle_gamma   90.00
#
_symmetry.space_group_name_H-M   'P 1'
#
loop_
_entity.id
_entity.type
_entity.pdbx_description
1 polymer ?
#
loop_
_entity_poly.entity_id
_entity_poly.type
_entity_poly.pdbx_seq_one_letter_code
_entity_poly.pdbx_strand_id
1 'polypeptide(L)'
;MGERPSTQYPSSKDECRIAELLQYTCDHTVSEGKPLVHCFPIPRIFRLCQGKPAVEITKFVQVDLNTGEVELPPKPGELIPEARPWREIRRYEGSSA
;
A
#
# COMPACT_ATOMS: atom_id res chain seq x y z
N MET A 1 -0.31 29.31 -25.24
CA MET A 1 0.04 27.89 -25.08
C MET A 1 1.30 27.84 -24.23
N GLY A 2 1.21 27.44 -22.96
CA GLY A 2 2.35 27.37 -22.06
C GLY A 2 2.79 25.92 -21.90
N GLU A 3 4.02 25.62 -22.29
CA GLU A 3 4.63 24.30 -22.12
C GLU A 3 4.80 24.02 -20.62
N ARG A 4 4.34 22.85 -20.16
CA ARG A 4 4.62 22.39 -18.78
C ARG A 4 6.12 22.05 -18.70
N PRO A 5 6.83 22.46 -17.64
CA PRO A 5 8.22 22.08 -17.48
C PRO A 5 8.29 20.56 -17.34
N SER A 6 9.02 19.91 -18.24
CA SER A 6 9.41 18.51 -18.11
C SER A 6 10.46 18.41 -17.01
N THR A 7 10.03 18.05 -15.80
CA THR A 7 10.97 17.68 -14.73
C THR A 7 11.67 16.40 -15.16
N GLN A 8 12.85 16.53 -15.78
CA GLN A 8 13.76 15.42 -16.01
C GLN A 8 14.33 15.00 -14.65
N TYR A 9 13.77 13.93 -14.07
CA TYR A 9 14.35 13.28 -12.92
C TYR A 9 15.60 12.52 -13.37
N PRO A 10 16.77 12.76 -12.75
CA PRO A 10 17.97 12.02 -13.09
C PRO A 10 17.73 10.51 -12.88
N SER A 11 17.98 9.74 -13.93
CA SER A 11 17.97 8.27 -13.94
C SER A 11 19.18 7.75 -13.16
N SER A 12 19.14 7.87 -11.83
CA SER A 12 19.98 7.08 -10.95
C SER A 12 19.20 5.80 -10.61
N LYS A 13 19.74 4.65 -11.04
CA LYS A 13 19.32 3.27 -10.73
C LYS A 13 18.14 3.15 -9.75
N ASP A 14 17.04 2.56 -10.21
CA ASP A 14 15.81 2.16 -9.49
C ASP A 14 15.94 1.95 -7.96
N GLU A 15 16.15 3.01 -7.19
CA GLU A 15 16.30 2.92 -5.74
C GLU A 15 14.91 2.91 -5.14
N CYS A 16 14.28 1.74 -5.18
CA CYS A 16 13.04 1.50 -4.48
C CYS A 16 13.36 1.28 -3.00
N ARG A 17 12.75 2.07 -2.11
CA ARG A 17 12.82 1.84 -0.66
C ARG A 17 11.53 1.25 -0.13
N ILE A 18 11.64 0.52 0.97
CA ILE A 18 10.49 0.05 1.74
C ILE A 18 10.19 1.07 2.83
N ALA A 19 8.90 1.33 3.05
CA ALA A 19 8.42 2.17 4.14
C ALA A 19 7.26 1.47 4.84
N GLU A 20 7.15 1.69 6.14
CA GLU A 20 6.05 1.20 6.95
C GLU A 20 5.17 2.37 7.41
N LEU A 21 3.86 2.16 7.38
CA LEU A 21 2.87 3.00 8.04
C LEU A 21 2.09 2.13 9.03
N LEU A 22 2.16 2.48 10.31
CA LEU A 22 1.38 1.81 11.34
C LEU A 22 -0.02 2.45 11.42
N GLN A 23 -1.05 1.67 11.10
CA GLN A 23 -2.44 2.06 11.31
C GLN A 23 -3.00 1.37 12.55
N TYR A 24 -4.13 1.85 13.06
CA TYR A 24 -4.86 1.20 14.15
C TYR A 24 -6.32 1.07 13.77
N THR A 25 -6.91 -0.09 14.07
CA THR A 25 -8.35 -0.24 14.14
C THR A 25 -8.74 -0.28 15.61
N CYS A 26 -9.75 0.48 16.01
CA CYS A 26 -10.18 0.56 17.41
C CYS A 26 -11.64 0.13 17.53
N ASP A 27 -11.89 -0.77 18.47
CA ASP A 27 -13.22 -1.21 18.85
C ASP A 27 -13.62 -0.61 20.20
N HIS A 28 -14.90 -0.26 20.32
CA HIS A 28 -15.49 0.23 21.56
C HIS A 28 -16.27 -0.90 22.20
N THR A 29 -15.93 -1.21 23.45
CA THR A 29 -16.64 -2.18 24.28
C THR A 29 -17.10 -1.51 25.57
N VAL A 30 -17.99 -2.15 26.31
CA VAL A 30 -18.38 -1.71 27.66
C VAL A 30 -18.01 -2.81 28.62
N SER A 31 -17.16 -2.48 29.60
CA SER A 31 -16.81 -3.38 30.70
C SER A 31 -17.15 -2.69 32.02
N GLU A 32 -17.91 -3.36 32.88
CA GLU A 32 -18.34 -2.84 34.20
C GLU A 32 -19.03 -1.45 34.11
N GLY A 33 -19.78 -1.21 33.04
CA GLY A 33 -20.49 0.06 32.81
C GLY A 33 -19.61 1.23 32.34
N LYS A 34 -18.32 1.00 32.06
CA LYS A 34 -17.40 2.00 31.50
C LYS A 34 -17.07 1.69 30.03
N PRO A 35 -16.99 2.72 29.15
CA PRO A 35 -16.53 2.52 27.79
C PRO A 35 -15.03 2.19 27.79
N LEU A 36 -14.67 1.11 27.11
CA LEU A 36 -13.32 0.61 26.96
C LEU A 36 -12.98 0.57 25.47
N VAL A 37 -11.84 1.16 25.12
CA VAL A 37 -11.35 1.21 23.73
C VAL A 37 -10.21 0.20 23.57
N HIS A 38 -10.38 -0.74 22.64
CA HIS A 38 -9.35 -1.71 22.28
C HIS A 38 -8.84 -1.38 20.87
N CYS A 39 -7.58 -1.01 20.75
CA CYS A 39 -6.95 -0.72 19.47
C CYS A 39 -5.98 -1.83 19.07
N PHE A 40 -6.10 -2.30 17.83
CA PHE A 40 -5.24 -3.31 17.23
C PHE A 40 -4.38 -2.66 16.14
N PRO A 41 -3.04 -2.81 16.19
CA PRO A 41 -2.15 -2.28 15.17
C PRO A 41 -2.29 -3.03 13.85
N ILE A 42 -2.25 -2.30 12.74
CA ILE A 42 -2.29 -2.79 11.37
C ILE A 42 -1.06 -2.21 10.63
N PRO A 43 0.05 -2.94 10.55
CA PRO A 43 1.21 -2.49 9.78
C PRO A 43 0.88 -2.50 8.28
N ARG A 44 1.22 -1.41 7.59
CA ARG A 44 1.04 -1.24 6.15
C ARG A 44 2.38 -1.00 5.49
N ILE A 45 2.79 -1.89 4.62
CA ILE A 45 4.12 -1.86 4.00
C ILE A 45 4.00 -1.30 2.59
N PHE A 46 4.84 -0.34 2.26
CA PHE A 46 4.85 0.36 0.99
C PHE A 46 6.18 0.21 0.28
N ARG A 47 6.11 0.04 -1.04
CA ARG A 47 7.27 0.17 -1.94
C ARG A 47 7.24 1.54 -2.59
N LEU A 48 8.29 2.31 -2.36
CA LEU A 48 8.45 3.67 -2.88
C LEU A 48 9.59 3.67 -3.89
N CYS A 49 9.26 3.84 -5.17
CA CYS A 49 10.25 3.97 -6.23
C CYS A 49 10.17 5.38 -6.83
N GLN A 50 11.31 5.96 -7.20
CA GLN A 50 11.34 7.30 -7.79
C GLN A 50 10.52 7.35 -9.10
N GLY A 51 9.71 8.40 -9.26
CA GLY A 51 8.88 8.59 -10.46
C GLY A 51 7.69 7.63 -10.59
N LYS A 52 7.48 6.71 -9.64
CA LYS A 52 6.33 5.79 -9.60
C LYS A 52 5.45 6.08 -8.39
N PRO A 53 4.14 5.82 -8.47
CA PRO A 53 3.27 5.88 -7.30
C PRO A 53 3.73 4.94 -6.18
N ALA A 54 3.45 5.32 -4.93
CA ALA A 54 3.62 4.43 -3.80
C ALA A 54 2.67 3.24 -3.93
N VAL A 55 3.18 2.03 -3.76
CA VAL A 55 2.37 0.80 -3.85
C VAL A 55 2.35 0.11 -2.50
N GLU A 56 1.15 -0.16 -1.97
CA GLU A 56 0.99 -1.01 -0.79
C GLU A 56 1.31 -2.46 -1.17
N ILE A 57 2.29 -3.04 -0.48
CA ILE A 57 2.74 -4.42 -0.65
C ILE A 57 2.43 -5.30 0.55
N THR A 58 1.71 -4.81 1.55
CA THR A 58 1.32 -5.55 2.77
C THR A 58 0.73 -6.94 2.47
N LYS A 59 -0.05 -7.08 1.39
CA LYS A 59 -0.66 -8.36 0.99
C LYS A 59 0.31 -9.36 0.36
N PHE A 60 1.50 -8.91 -0.04
CA PHE A 60 2.49 -9.71 -0.76
C PHE A 60 3.71 -10.07 0.09
N VAL A 61 3.77 -9.56 1.33
CA VAL A 61 4.82 -9.90 2.29
C VAL A 61 4.34 -11.03 3.19
N GLN A 62 5.26 -11.91 3.58
CA GLN A 62 5.01 -12.84 4.69
C GLN A 62 5.47 -12.18 5.98
N VAL A 63 4.60 -12.18 6.98
CA VAL A 63 4.91 -11.67 8.32
C VAL A 63 4.93 -12.87 9.26
N ASP A 64 6.07 -13.10 9.91
CA ASP A 64 6.14 -14.05 11.02
C ASP A 64 5.42 -13.45 12.23
N LEU A 65 4.34 -14.08 12.67
CA LEU A 65 3.51 -13.58 13.76
C LEU A 65 4.15 -13.73 15.14
N ASN A 66 5.20 -14.54 15.28
CA ASN A 66 5.93 -14.77 16.52
C ASN A 66 7.11 -13.82 16.67
N THR A 67 7.80 -13.49 15.58
CA THR A 67 8.99 -12.62 15.59
C THR A 67 8.72 -11.20 15.10
N GLY A 68 7.66 -11.00 14.31
CA GLY A 68 7.37 -9.74 13.63
C GLY A 68 8.24 -9.48 12.40
N GLU A 69 9.06 -10.45 11.98
CA GLU A 69 9.91 -10.32 10.81
C GLU A 69 9.09 -10.32 9.50
N VAL A 70 9.50 -9.49 8.56
CA VAL A 70 8.84 -9.30 7.26
C VAL A 70 9.73 -9.83 6.15
N GLU A 71 9.28 -10.90 5.49
CA GLU A 71 9.94 -11.43 4.30
C GLU A 71 9.35 -10.80 3.03
N LEU A 72 10.22 -10.13 2.27
CA LEU A 72 9.86 -9.54 0.98
C LEU A 72 9.98 -10.61 -0.12
N PRO A 73 9.00 -10.71 -1.04
CA PRO A 73 9.11 -11.62 -2.16
C PRO A 73 10.28 -11.19 -3.06
N PRO A 74 11.05 -12.15 -3.64
CA PRO A 74 12.25 -11.87 -4.44
C PRO A 74 11.98 -11.03 -5.70
N LYS A 75 10.72 -10.96 -6.15
CA LYS A 75 10.28 -10.14 -7.28
C LYS A 75 8.95 -9.43 -7.01
N PRO A 76 8.96 -8.34 -6.22
CA PRO A 76 7.72 -7.64 -5.89
C PRO A 76 7.07 -6.98 -7.12
N GLY A 77 7.84 -6.71 -8.18
CA GLY A 77 7.33 -6.07 -9.40
C GLY A 77 6.42 -6.96 -10.25
N GLU A 78 6.54 -8.29 -10.15
CA GLU A 78 5.68 -9.23 -10.88
C GLU A 78 4.32 -9.41 -10.20
N LEU A 79 4.24 -9.13 -8.89
CA LEU A 79 3.02 -9.26 -8.08
C LEU A 79 2.16 -8.00 -8.09
N ILE A 80 2.76 -6.86 -8.42
CA ILE A 80 2.05 -5.57 -8.47
C ILE A 80 1.33 -5.49 -9.82
N PRO A 81 -0.01 -5.45 -9.84
CA PRO A 81 -0.75 -5.27 -11.07
C PRO A 81 -0.36 -3.94 -11.72
N GLU A 82 -0.27 -3.94 -13.05
CA GLU A 82 0.09 -2.74 -13.80
C GLU A 82 -0.97 -1.65 -13.55
N ALA A 83 -0.54 -0.57 -12.91
CA ALA A 83 -1.43 0.53 -12.56
C ALA A 83 -1.87 1.24 -13.85
N ARG A 84 -3.18 1.27 -14.10
CA ARG A 84 -3.75 2.08 -15.18
C ARG A 84 -4.21 3.44 -14.66
N PRO A 85 -4.03 4.52 -15.44
CA PRO A 85 -4.65 5.80 -15.14
C PRO A 85 -6.15 5.64 -14.89
N TRP A 86 -6.70 6.38 -13.92
CA TRP A 86 -8.14 6.31 -13.59
C TRP A 86 -9.05 6.51 -14.82
N ARG A 87 -8.61 7.34 -15.77
CA ARG A 87 -9.33 7.61 -17.03
C ARG A 87 -9.43 6.41 -17.97
N GLU A 88 -8.59 5.40 -17.80
CA GLU A 88 -8.53 4.20 -18.62
C GLU A 88 -9.29 3.02 -18.00
N ILE A 89 -9.83 3.18 -16.78
CA ILE A 89 -10.61 2.14 -16.11
C ILE A 89 -12.03 2.14 -16.68
N ARG A 90 -12.35 1.14 -17.51
CA ARG A 90 -13.73 0.90 -17.95
C ARG A 90 -14.46 0.07 -16.91
N ARG A 91 -15.53 0.60 -16.33
CA ARG A 91 -16.47 -0.17 -15.50
C ARG A 91 -17.34 -1.02 -16.43
N TYR A 92 -17.40 -2.32 -16.20
CA TYR A 92 -18.40 -3.16 -16.82
C TYR A 92 -19.68 -3.01 -15.98
N GLU A 93 -20.77 -2.57 -16.62
CA GLU A 93 -22.09 -2.69 -15.99
C GLU A 93 -22.41 -4.18 -15.93
N GLY A 94 -22.63 -4.69 -14.71
CA GLY A 94 -22.98 -6.09 -14.53
C GLY A 94 -24.29 -6.38 -15.25
N SER A 95 -24.28 -7.33 -16.18
CA SER A 95 -25.52 -7.93 -16.65
C SER A 95 -26.12 -8.68 -15.47
N SER A 96 -27.08 -8.07 -14.80
CA SER A 96 -28.03 -8.79 -13.95
C SER A 96 -28.76 -9.80 -14.84
N ALA A 97 -28.41 -11.07 -14.70
CA ALA A 97 -29.25 -12.19 -15.11
C ALA A 97 -30.31 -12.44 -14.04
#